data_AF-A0A382YA01-F1
#
_entry.id   AF-A0A382YA01-F1
#
_cell.length_a   1.000
_cell.length_b   1.000
_cell.length_c   1.000
_cell.angle_alpha   90.00
_cell.angle_beta   90.00
_cell.angle_gamma   90.00
#
_symmetry.space_group_name_H-M   'P 1'
#
loop_
_entity.id
_entity.type
_entity.pdbx_description
1 polymer ?
#
loop_
_entity_poly.entity_id
_entity_poly.type
_entity_poly.pdbx_seq_one_letter_code
_entity_poly.pdbx_strand_id
1 'polypeptide(L)' 'MTSTGHDYRQALEIAIALMLSARNNHQRVDLPLADRTLKLYPSPYRLHGGDVIGWEGSGTAPELV' A
#
# COMPACT_ATOMS: atom_id res chain seq x y z
N MET A 1 3.41 22.41 -6.31
CA MET A 1 3.06 21.83 -5.00
C MET A 1 3.81 20.51 -4.91
N THR A 2 4.92 20.47 -4.17
CA THR A 2 5.82 19.30 -4.12
C THR A 2 5.57 18.53 -2.83
N SER A 3 5.16 17.28 -2.93
CA SER A 3 5.06 16.39 -1.76
C SER A 3 6.45 16.18 -1.16
N THR A 4 6.58 16.45 0.12
CA THR A 4 7.81 16.22 0.89
C THR A 4 7.86 14.78 1.40
N GLY A 5 9.02 14.33 1.89
CA GLY A 5 9.13 13.01 2.54
C GLY A 5 8.27 12.86 3.79
N HIS A 6 7.82 13.97 4.41
CA HIS A 6 6.86 13.94 5.51
C HIS A 6 5.46 13.55 5.03
N ASP A 7 5.02 14.16 3.93
CA ASP A 7 3.70 13.93 3.34
C ASP A 7 3.55 12.46 2.89
N TYR A 8 4.60 11.92 2.26
CA TYR A 8 4.64 10.51 1.86
C TYR A 8 4.57 9.56 3.06
N ARG A 9 5.24 9.90 4.16
CA ARG A 9 5.21 9.09 5.38
C ARG A 9 3.81 9.06 5.99
N GLN A 10 3.16 10.22 6.10
CA GLN A 10 1.79 10.31 6.61
C GLN A 10 0.80 9.54 5.72
N ALA A 11 0.92 9.67 4.39
CA ALA A 11 0.07 8.94 3.47
C ALA A 11 0.23 7.42 3.63
N LEU A 12 1.48 6.94 3.76
CA LEU A 12 1.77 5.52 3.97
C LEU A 12 1.22 5.02 5.31
N GLU A 13 1.36 5.83 6.36
CA GLU A 13 0.88 5.52 7.70
C GLU A 13 -0.65 5.39 7.74
N ILE A 14 -1.37 6.29 7.06
CA ILE A 14 -2.82 6.21 6.90
C ILE A 14 -3.22 4.96 6.10
N ALA A 15 -2.51 4.65 5.01
CA ALA A 15 -2.80 3.47 4.19
C ALA A 15 -2.67 2.16 4.99
N ILE A 16 -1.64 2.04 5.83
CA ILE A 16 -1.46 0.90 6.73
C ILE A 16 -2.57 0.86 7.78
N ALA A 17 -2.92 1.99 8.38
CA ALA A 17 -4.00 2.07 9.38
C ALA A 17 -5.36 1.60 8.81
N LEU A 18 -5.69 1.98 7.57
CA LEU A 18 -6.90 1.53 6.89
C LEU A 18 -6.91 0.01 6.67
N MET A 19 -5.79 -0.57 6.26
CA MET A 19 -5.65 -2.02 6.12
C MET A 19 -5.82 -2.74 7.47
N LEU A 20 -5.20 -2.24 8.54
CA LEU A 20 -5.35 -2.82 9.88
C LEU A 20 -6.79 -2.72 10.38
N SER A 21 -7.44 -1.56 10.19
CA SER A 21 -8.84 -1.35 10.56
C SER A 21 -9.73 -2.36 9.85
N ALA A 22 -9.57 -2.53 8.53
CA ALA A 22 -10.33 -3.51 7.76
C ALA A 22 -10.12 -4.96 8.24
N ARG A 23 -8.88 -5.33 8.60
CA ARG A 23 -8.56 -6.66 9.16
C ARG A 23 -9.14 -6.88 10.55
N ASN A 24 -9.23 -5.83 11.36
CA ASN A 24 -9.72 -5.87 12.73
C ASN A 24 -11.21 -5.49 12.83
N ASN A 25 -12.02 -5.92 11.85
CA ASN A 25 -13.47 -5.69 11.83
C ASN A 25 -13.87 -4.21 11.98
N HIS A 26 -13.19 -3.33 11.24
CA HIS A 26 -13.42 -1.89 11.19
C HIS A 26 -13.19 -1.15 12.52
N GLN A 27 -12.37 -1.69 13.41
CA GLN A 27 -11.96 -1.00 14.63
C GLN A 27 -11.18 0.28 14.32
N ARG A 28 -11.30 1.28 15.20
CA ARG A 28 -10.49 2.50 15.15
C ARG A 28 -9.01 2.14 15.36
N VAL A 29 -8.15 2.74 14.55
CA VAL A 29 -6.69 2.64 14.66
C VAL A 29 -6.15 4.04 14.97
N ASP A 30 -5.40 4.16 16.04
CA ASP A 30 -4.79 5.44 16.44
C ASP A 30 -3.53 5.73 15.61
N LEU A 31 -3.33 7.02 15.34
CA LEU A 31 -2.16 7.54 14.62
C LEU A 31 -1.32 8.44 15.56
N PRO A 32 0.02 8.45 15.46
CA PRO A 32 0.82 7.58 14.58
C PRO A 32 0.76 6.12 15.03
N LEU A 33 1.06 5.20 14.10
CA LEU A 33 1.03 3.77 14.38
C LEU A 33 2.06 3.43 15.48
N ALA A 34 1.62 2.72 16.50
CA ALA A 34 2.49 2.25 17.59
C ALA A 34 3.59 1.31 17.04
N ASP A 35 3.22 0.40 16.14
CA ASP A 35 4.15 -0.47 15.45
C ASP A 35 4.65 0.15 14.13
N ARG A 36 5.89 0.63 14.15
CA ARG A 36 6.57 1.24 12.99
C ARG A 36 7.30 0.24 12.10
N THR A 37 7.21 -1.06 12.41
CA THR A 37 7.81 -2.13 11.59
C THR A 37 6.90 -2.58 10.45
N LEU A 38 5.63 -2.17 10.50
CA LEU A 38 4.63 -2.51 9.49
C LEU A 38 5.01 -1.95 8.12
N LYS A 39 4.81 -2.78 7.10
CA LYS A 39 5.13 -2.47 5.70
C LYS A 39 3.95 -2.79 4.81
N LEU A 40 3.75 -1.94 3.81
CA LEU A 40 2.81 -2.19 2.74
C LEU A 40 3.58 -2.71 1.52
N TYR A 41 3.28 -3.94 1.09
CA TYR A 41 3.85 -4.52 -0.10
C TYR A 41 2.82 -4.44 -1.22
N PRO A 42 2.97 -3.51 -2.18
CA PRO A 42 2.10 -3.49 -3.34
C PRO A 42 2.26 -4.80 -4.11
N SER A 43 1.16 -5.30 -4.68
CA SER A 43 1.24 -6.41 -5.63
C SER A 43 2.18 -6.03 -6.78
N PRO A 44 3.06 -6.94 -7.24
CA PRO A 44 3.93 -6.70 -8.40
C PRO A 44 3.16 -6.16 -9.62
N TYR A 45 1.91 -6.60 -9.80
CA TYR A 45 0.98 -6.09 -10.81
C TYR A 45 0.89 -4.54 -10.83
N ARG A 46 0.78 -3.91 -9.66
CA ARG A 46 0.69 -2.44 -9.56
C ARG A 46 2.02 -1.73 -9.80
N LEU A 47 3.14 -2.39 -9.50
CA LEU A 47 4.46 -1.82 -9.76
C LEU A 47 4.74 -1.71 -11.26
N HIS A 48 4.21 -2.64 -12.06
CA HIS A 48 4.37 -2.65 -13.52
C HIS A 48 3.31 -1.83 -14.26
N GLY A 49 2.48 -1.06 -13.55
CA GLY A 49 1.43 -0.27 -14.18
C GLY A 49 0.25 -1.12 -14.66
N GLY A 50 -0.05 -2.25 -14.03
CA GLY A 50 -1.23 -3.06 -14.38
C GLY A 50 -2.56 -2.33 -14.16
N ASP A 51 -2.59 -1.27 -13.33
CA ASP A 51 -3.76 -0.38 -13.21
C ASP A 51 -3.85 0.64 -14.37
N VAL A 52 -2.89 0.67 -15.30
CA VAL A 52 -2.97 1.43 -16.55
C VAL A 52 -3.86 0.65 -17.53
N ILE A 53 -4.90 1.34 -18.02
CA ILE A 53 -5.84 0.80 -19.01
C ILE A 53 -5.04 0.37 -20.26
N GLY A 54 -5.04 -0.93 -20.58
CA GLY A 54 -4.32 -1.48 -21.73
C GLY A 54 -3.12 -2.41 -21.43
N TRP A 55 -2.93 -2.85 -20.19
CA TRP A 55 -1.95 -3.91 -19.89
C TRP A 55 -2.41 -5.27 -20.44
N GLU A 56 -1.76 -5.75 -21.50
CA GLU A 56 -2.01 -7.07 -22.13
C GLU A 56 -1.15 -8.20 -21.53
N GLY A 57 -0.71 -8.06 -20.28
CA GLY A 57 0.09 -9.08 -19.61
C GLY A 57 -0.81 -10.19 -19.10
N SER A 58 -0.62 -11.42 -19.60
CA SER A 58 -1.28 -12.63 -19.09
C SER A 58 -1.23 -12.62 -17.56
N GLY A 59 -2.39 -12.75 -16.89
CA GLY A 59 -2.56 -12.58 -15.45
C GLY A 59 -1.82 -13.55 -14.52
N THR A 60 -0.64 -14.01 -14.92
CA THR A 60 0.28 -14.83 -14.13
C THR A 60 1.27 -13.91 -13.43
N ALA A 61 1.37 -14.03 -12.11
CA ALA A 61 2.39 -13.35 -11.33
C ALA A 61 3.80 -13.68 -11.90
N PRO A 62 4.74 -12.72 -11.89
CA PRO A 62 6.12 -13.03 -12.25
C PRO A 62 6.66 -14.12 -11.31
N GLU A 63 7.12 -15.22 -11.89
CA GLU A 63 7.85 -16.26 -11.17
C GLU A 63 9.12 -15.62 -10.59
N LEU A 64 9.27 -15.73 -9.27
CA LEU A 64 10.44 -15.20 -8.56
C LEU A 64 11.64 -16.08 -8.92
N VAL A 65 12.56 -15.54 -9.73
CA VAL A 65 13.92 -16.07 -9.93
C VAL A 65 14.84 -15.55 -8.81
#